data_AF-A0A7K3ITE2-F1
#
_entry.id   AF-A0A7K3ITE2-F1
#
_cell.length_a   1.000
_cell.length_b   1.000
_cell.length_c   1.000
_cell.angle_alpha   90.00
_cell.angle_beta   90.00
_cell.angle_gamma   90.00
#
_symmetry.space_group_name_H-M   'P 1'
#
loop_
_entity.id
_entity.type
_entity.pdbx_description
1 polymer ?
#
loop_
_entity_poly.entity_id
_entity_poly.type
_entity_poly.pdbx_seq_one_letter_code
_entity_poly.pdbx_strand_id
1 'polypeptide(L)' 'MKQVKRIIYVLLLCCLYPNVIEAQEGIVVTGGTATGSGGNASYSLGQVVYYQFTGTGGFIIQGVQQPWEISVVTAIE' A
#
# COMPACT_ATOMS: atom_id res chain seq x y z
N MET A 1 19.09 35.35 -19.99
CA MET A 1 20.16 34.38 -19.60
C MET A 1 20.10 33.97 -18.12
N LYS A 2 20.05 34.88 -17.15
CA LYS A 2 20.00 34.52 -15.70
C LYS A 2 18.78 33.67 -15.30
N GLN A 3 17.59 33.97 -15.82
CA GLN A 3 16.36 33.20 -15.55
C GLN A 3 16.43 31.76 -16.09
N VAL A 4 16.89 31.61 -17.34
CA VAL A 4 17.07 30.28 -17.96
C VAL A 4 18.06 29.42 -17.16
N LYS A 5 19.17 30.00 -16.69
CA LYS A 5 20.12 29.29 -15.81
C LYS A 5 19.49 28.84 -14.49
N ARG A 6 18.64 29.68 -13.87
CA ARG A 6 17.91 29.31 -12.65
C ARG A 6 16.95 28.14 -12.89
N ILE A 7 16.20 28.17 -13.98
CA ILE A 7 15.29 27.08 -14.36
C ILE A 7 16.08 25.78 -14.56
N ILE A 8 17.23 25.84 -15.24
CA ILE A 8 18.10 24.68 -15.44
C ILE A 8 18.59 24.12 -14.11
N TYR A 9 19.01 24.96 -13.15
CA TYR A 9 19.45 24.48 -11.83
C TYR A 9 18.33 23.83 -11.03
N VAL A 10 17.10 24.35 -11.09
CA VAL A 10 15.93 23.75 -10.44
C VAL A 10 15.61 22.39 -11.04
N LEU A 11 15.61 22.28 -12.37
CA LEU A 11 15.42 21.02 -13.10
C LEU A 11 16.50 19.99 -12.73
N LEU A 12 17.76 20.42 -12.71
CA LEU A 12 18.88 19.55 -12.33
C LEU A 12 18.72 19.03 -10.90
N LEU A 13 18.32 19.90 -9.96
CA LEU A 13 18.10 19.52 -8.57
C LEU A 13 16.96 18.49 -8.43
N CYS A 14 15.84 18.69 -9.15
CA CYS A 14 14.72 17.75 -9.17
C CYS A 14 15.07 16.40 -9.81
N CYS A 15 15.89 16.38 -10.87
CA CYS A 15 16.28 15.14 -11.55
C CYS A 15 17.36 14.35 -10.81
N LEU A 16 18.18 14.99 -9.96
CA LEU A 16 19.27 14.34 -9.23
C LEU A 16 18.82 13.69 -7.90
N TYR A 17 17.57 13.89 -7.47
CA TYR A 17 17.01 13.33 -6.23
C TYR A 17 15.79 12.41 -6.45
N PRO A 18 15.91 11.30 -7.22
CA PRO A 18 14.81 10.34 -7.37
C PRO A 18 14.58 9.46 -6.12
N ASN A 19 15.55 9.40 -5.18
CA ASN A 19 15.54 8.45 -4.06
C ASN A 19 14.71 8.87 -2.83
N VAL A 20 13.81 9.85 -2.95
CA VAL A 20 12.96 10.31 -1.83
C VAL A 20 11.47 10.08 -2.10
N ILE A 21 11.15 9.39 -3.20
CA ILE A 21 9.77 9.03 -3.52
C ILE A 21 9.51 7.65 -2.90
N GLU A 22 9.36 7.63 -1.57
CA GLU A 22 8.83 6.45 -0.89
C GLU A 22 7.35 6.33 -1.29
N ALA A 23 6.96 5.16 -1.82
CA ALA A 23 5.57 4.87 -2.05
C ALA A 23 4.85 4.74 -0.69
N GLN A 24 3.58 5.12 -0.65
CA GLN A 24 2.79 4.95 0.57
C GLN A 24 2.69 3.46 0.93
N GLU A 25 3.27 3.07 2.07
CA GLU A 25 3.12 1.73 2.62
C GLU A 25 1.80 1.62 3.38
N GLY A 26 1.10 0.50 3.19
CA GLY A 26 -0.16 0.23 3.85
C GLY A 26 -0.38 -1.27 4.04
N ILE A 27 -1.23 -1.62 5.01
CA ILE A 27 -1.66 -3.01 5.21
C ILE A 27 -2.60 -3.38 4.07
N VAL A 28 -2.10 -4.17 3.13
CA VAL A 28 -2.85 -4.66 1.97
C VAL A 28 -3.23 -6.12 2.17
N VAL A 29 -4.46 -6.48 1.84
CA VAL A 29 -4.90 -7.89 1.85
C VAL A 29 -4.42 -8.61 0.60
N THR A 30 -4.36 -7.90 -0.53
CA THR A 30 -3.81 -8.41 -1.78
C THR A 30 -3.46 -7.24 -2.71
N GLY A 31 -2.74 -7.50 -3.78
CA GLY A 31 -2.34 -6.52 -4.78
C GLY A 31 -1.77 -7.20 -6.02
N GLY A 32 -1.49 -6.42 -7.05
CA GLY A 32 -0.91 -6.94 -8.29
C GLY A 32 -0.74 -5.87 -9.35
N THR A 33 -0.41 -6.31 -10.56
CA THR A 33 -0.27 -5.43 -11.73
C THR A 33 -1.19 -5.95 -12.84
N ALA A 34 -2.20 -5.16 -13.19
CA ALA A 34 -3.04 -5.42 -14.35
C ALA A 34 -2.27 -5.03 -15.62
N THR A 35 -2.26 -5.92 -16.62
CA THR A 35 -1.52 -5.78 -17.89
C THR A 35 -2.52 -5.84 -19.06
N GLY A 36 -2.42 -4.93 -20.01
CA GLY A 36 -3.27 -4.90 -21.20
C GLY A 36 -2.62 -4.17 -22.38
N SER A 37 -3.33 -4.07 -23.51
CA SER A 37 -2.80 -3.39 -24.71
C SER A 37 -2.49 -1.92 -24.48
N GLY A 38 -3.12 -1.28 -23.49
CA GLY A 38 -2.86 0.10 -23.06
C GLY A 38 -1.72 0.26 -22.05
N GLY A 39 -1.05 -0.83 -21.65
CA GLY A 39 0.02 -0.83 -20.66
C GLY A 39 -0.35 -1.48 -19.34
N ASN A 40 0.32 -1.05 -18.27
CA ASN A 40 0.30 -1.70 -16.96
C ASN A 40 -0.23 -0.75 -15.88
N ALA A 41 -1.05 -1.26 -14.97
CA ALA A 41 -1.53 -0.54 -13.79
C ALA A 41 -1.33 -1.39 -12.54
N SER A 42 -0.51 -0.91 -11.60
CA SER A 42 -0.37 -1.54 -10.29
C SER A 42 -1.53 -1.15 -9.38
N TYR A 43 -2.05 -2.11 -8.63
CA TYR A 43 -3.15 -1.92 -7.70
C TYR A 43 -2.89 -2.64 -6.37
N SER A 44 -3.49 -2.10 -5.32
CA SER A 44 -3.54 -2.71 -4.00
C SER A 44 -4.98 -2.72 -3.50
N LEU A 45 -5.36 -3.78 -2.80
CA LEU A 45 -6.63 -3.89 -2.09
C LEU A 45 -6.34 -3.83 -0.59
N GLY A 46 -6.85 -2.77 0.04
CA GLY A 46 -6.84 -2.64 1.50
C GLY A 46 -7.71 -3.69 2.18
N GLN A 47 -7.72 -3.70 3.51
CA GLN A 47 -8.51 -4.66 4.27
C GLN A 47 -10.01 -4.44 4.05
N VAL A 48 -10.61 -5.32 3.26
CA VAL A 48 -12.05 -5.30 3.01
C VAL A 48 -12.74 -5.91 4.22
N VAL A 49 -13.59 -5.11 4.85
CA VAL A 49 -14.46 -5.52 5.95
C VAL A 49 -15.85 -5.72 5.35
N TYR A 50 -16.34 -6.97 5.23
CA TYR A 50 -17.54 -7.22 4.42
C TYR A 50 -18.54 -8.23 4.97
N TYR A 51 -18.28 -8.86 6.12
CA TYR A 51 -19.30 -9.71 6.74
C TYR A 51 -20.10 -8.96 7.79
N GLN A 52 -21.29 -8.54 7.38
CA GLN A 52 -22.36 -8.14 8.28
C GLN A 52 -23.25 -9.36 8.55
N PHE A 53 -23.26 -9.83 9.79
CA PHE A 53 -24.20 -10.84 10.25
C PHE A 53 -25.43 -10.15 10.82
N THR A 54 -26.62 -10.49 10.30
CA THR A 54 -27.89 -9.95 10.80
C THR A 54 -28.65 -11.05 11.54
N GLY A 55 -29.16 -10.73 12.74
CA GLY A 55 -29.98 -11.60 13.55
C GLY A 55 -31.14 -10.84 14.19
N THR A 56 -31.99 -11.54 14.93
CA THR A 56 -33.22 -10.99 15.52
C THR A 56 -32.98 -9.80 16.47
N GLY A 57 -31.76 -9.68 17.02
CA GLY A 57 -31.35 -8.60 17.93
C GLY A 57 -30.54 -7.47 17.29
N GLY A 58 -30.32 -7.47 15.98
CA GLY A 58 -29.53 -6.44 15.28
C GLY A 58 -28.50 -7.01 14.31
N PHE A 59 -27.42 -6.26 14.07
CA PHE A 59 -26.36 -6.68 13.16
C PHE A 59 -24.97 -6.54 13.80
N ILE A 60 -24.05 -7.40 13.39
CA ILE A 60 -22.63 -7.36 13.73
C ILE A 60 -21.85 -7.22 12.43
N ILE A 61 -21.03 -6.17 12.32
CA ILE A 61 -20.05 -6.02 11.26
C ILE A 61 -18.73 -6.53 11.83
N GLN A 62 -18.14 -7.56 11.21
CA GLN A 62 -16.82 -8.05 11.64
C GLN A 62 -15.78 -6.94 11.56
N GLY A 63 -14.80 -6.94 12.48
CA GLY A 63 -13.66 -6.03 12.42
C GLY A 63 -12.52 -6.54 11.55
N VAL A 64 -11.46 -5.75 11.48
CA VAL A 64 -10.14 -6.13 10.94
C VAL A 64 -9.66 -7.41 11.63
N GLN A 65 -9.49 -8.49 10.87
CA GLN A 65 -8.85 -9.71 11.34
C GLN A 65 -7.33 -9.53 11.29
N GLN A 66 -6.66 -9.71 12.43
CA GLN A 66 -5.20 -9.76 12.48
C GLN A 66 -4.75 -11.23 12.48
N PRO A 67 -3.90 -11.65 11.52
CA PRO A 67 -3.29 -12.97 11.60
C PRO A 67 -2.40 -13.03 12.84
N TRP A 68 -2.48 -14.14 13.56
CA TRP A 68 -1.59 -14.46 14.67
C TRP A 68 -0.99 -15.83 14.38
N GLU A 69 0.30 -15.97 14.67
CA GLU A 69 1.01 -17.22 14.56
C GLU A 69 1.13 -17.85 15.94
N ILE A 70 0.85 -19.15 16.03
CA ILE A 70 1.15 -19.95 17.23
C ILE A 70 2.43 -20.71 16.94
N SER A 71 3.52 -20.34 17.62
CA SER A 71 4.69 -21.18 17.69
C SER A 71 4.65 -22.02 18.97
N VAL A 72 4.90 -23.32 18.83
CA VAL A 72 5.19 -24.18 19.98
C VAL A 72 6.69 -24.05 20.25
N VAL A 73 7.05 -23.53 21.42
CA VAL A 73 8.45 -23.47 21.85
C VAL A 73 8.91 -24.89 22.18
N THR A 74 9.72 -25.48 21.29
CA THR A 74 10.18 -26.87 21.42
C THR A 74 11.48 -27.01 22.21
N ALA A 75 12.22 -25.92 22.42
CA ALA A 75 13.40 -25.84 23.27
C ALA A 75 13.65 -24.38 23.74
N ILE A 76 14.36 -24.25 24.85
CA ILE A 76 14.97 -22.99 25.33
C ILE A 76 16.48 -23.16 25.10
N GLU A 77 17.15 -22.16 24.52
CA GLU A 77 18.63 -22.14 24.43
C GLU A 77 19.29 -21.99 25.81
#